data_AF-A0A0U3NRI3-F1
#
_entry.id   AF-A0A0U3NRI3-F1
#
_cell.length_a   1.000
_cell.length_b   1.000
_cell.length_c   1.000
_cell.angle_alpha   90.00
_cell.angle_beta   90.00
_cell.angle_gamma   90.00
#
_symmetry.space_group_name_H-M   'P 1'
#
loop_
_entity.id
_entity.type
_entity.pdbx_description
1 polymer ?
#
loop_
_entity_poly.entity_id
_entity_poly.type
_entity_poly.pdbx_seq_one_letter_code
_entity_poly.pdbx_strand_id
1 'polypeptide(L)'
;MEGDKEKVVEMELENGLIIYVIGVEDLIIHRLESAVVSHPKNPNWTDDYHWAQRMFQIHQDDSEMMDMNYILDAAQKAQVDHIIKKWLNN
;
A
#
# COMPACT_ATOMS: atom_id res chain seq x y z
N MET A 1 -2.01 -11.21 9.94
CA MET A 1 -2.20 -10.56 8.65
C MET A 1 -1.64 -11.50 7.61
N GLU A 2 -2.51 -12.08 6.78
CA GLU A 2 -2.10 -12.90 5.65
C GLU A 2 -2.12 -11.98 4.44
N GLY A 3 -0.93 -11.61 3.94
CA GLY A 3 -0.85 -10.95 2.63
C GLY A 3 -1.46 -11.87 1.57
N ASP A 4 -2.09 -11.28 0.56
CA ASP A 4 -2.74 -12.06 -0.48
C ASP A 4 -1.70 -12.78 -1.33
N LYS A 5 -1.57 -14.09 -1.11
CA LYS A 5 -0.61 -14.95 -1.83
C LYS A 5 -0.90 -15.01 -3.33
N GLU A 6 -2.13 -14.72 -3.76
CA GLU A 6 -2.49 -14.69 -5.18
C GLU A 6 -1.96 -13.45 -5.90
N LYS A 7 -1.53 -12.43 -5.15
CA LYS A 7 -0.97 -11.17 -5.68
C LYS A 7 0.53 -11.03 -5.54
N VAL A 8 1.19 -12.08 -5.03
CA VAL A 8 2.64 -12.14 -5.02
C VAL A 8 3.10 -12.65 -6.38
N VAL A 9 3.77 -11.78 -7.14
CA VAL A 9 4.36 -12.17 -8.43
C VAL A 9 5.69 -12.85 -8.15
N GLU A 10 5.79 -14.11 -8.57
CA GLU A 10 7.04 -14.87 -8.54
C GLU A 10 7.81 -14.62 -9.83
N MET A 11 9.08 -14.22 -9.71
CA MET A 11 9.99 -14.03 -10.83
C MET A 11 11.24 -14.88 -10.62
N GLU A 12 11.53 -15.75 -11.57
CA GLU A 12 12.79 -16.49 -11.64
C GLU A 12 13.86 -15.64 -12.34
N LEU A 13 15.02 -15.48 -11.71
CA LEU A 13 16.19 -14.83 -12.28
C LEU A 13 16.99 -15.82 -13.13
N GLU A 14 17.83 -15.29 -14.04
CA GLU A 14 18.68 -16.11 -14.93
C GLU A 14 19.63 -17.07 -14.20
N ASN A 15 19.91 -16.83 -12.91
CA ASN A 15 20.75 -17.68 -12.06
C ASN A 15 19.95 -18.71 -11.23
N GLY A 16 18.64 -18.86 -11.49
CA GLY A 16 17.75 -19.79 -10.79
C GLY A 16 17.30 -19.34 -9.40
N LEU A 17 17.53 -18.08 -9.03
CA LEU A 17 16.96 -17.49 -7.80
C LEU A 17 15.54 -16.99 -8.05
N ILE A 18 14.70 -17.08 -7.02
CA ILE A 18 13.30 -16.66 -7.08
C ILE A 18 13.11 -15.39 -6.26
N ILE A 19 12.49 -14.36 -6.86
CA ILE A 19 12.05 -13.13 -6.19
C ILE A 19 10.53 -13.14 -6.09
N TYR A 20 10.03 -12.74 -4.92
CA TYR A 20 8.61 -12.49 -4.67
C TYR A 20 8.35 -10.99 -4.61
N VAL A 21 7.48 -10.49 -5.48
CA VAL A 21 7.17 -9.05 -5.60
C VAL A 21 5.75 -8.80 -5.14
N ILE A 22 5.53 -7.72 -4.39
CA ILE A 22 4.22 -7.22 -3.99
C ILE A 22 3.86 -5.95 -4.77
N GLY A 23 2.57 -5.71 -4.95
CA GLY A 23 2.07 -4.47 -5.56
C GLY A 23 2.38 -3.23 -4.71
N VAL A 24 2.42 -2.06 -5.36
CA VAL A 24 2.61 -0.79 -4.66
C VAL A 24 1.43 -0.49 -3.72
N GLU A 25 0.24 -0.97 -4.04
CA GLU A 25 -0.97 -0.85 -3.24
C GLU A 25 -0.77 -1.55 -1.88
N ASP A 26 -0.33 -2.81 -1.88
CA ASP A 26 -0.07 -3.56 -0.65
C ASP A 26 1.01 -2.88 0.19
N LEU A 27 2.05 -2.35 -0.47
CA LEU A 27 3.08 -1.58 0.21
C LEU A 27 2.52 -0.32 0.86
N ILE A 28 1.64 0.43 0.18
CA ILE A 28 0.96 1.61 0.74
C ILE A 28 0.12 1.21 1.96
N ILE A 29 -0.71 0.15 1.85
CA ILE A 29 -1.56 -0.30 2.95
C ILE A 29 -0.74 -0.71 4.17
N HIS A 30 0.30 -1.53 3.99
CA HIS A 30 1.15 -1.95 5.10
C HIS A 30 1.84 -0.77 5.81
N ARG A 31 2.26 0.24 5.06
CA ARG A 31 2.85 1.46 5.64
C ARG A 31 1.82 2.24 6.45
N LEU A 32 0.58 2.36 5.95
CA LEU A 32 -0.49 2.99 6.70
C LEU A 32 -0.86 2.25 7.98
N GLU A 33 -0.92 0.91 7.94
CA GLU A 33 -1.15 0.11 9.14
C GLU A 33 -0.04 0.31 10.17
N SER A 34 1.23 0.28 9.74
CA SER A 34 2.38 0.58 10.60
C SER A 34 2.26 1.96 11.24
N ALA A 35 1.85 2.98 10.47
CA ALA A 35 1.66 4.33 10.96
C ALA A 35 0.54 4.44 12.01
N VAL A 36 -0.61 3.81 11.75
CA VAL A 36 -1.76 3.80 12.65
C VAL A 36 -1.46 3.03 13.94
N VAL A 37 -0.80 1.88 13.85
CA VAL A 37 -0.39 1.10 15.03
C VAL A 37 0.63 1.88 15.86
N SER A 38 1.60 2.54 15.21
CA SER A 38 2.67 3.27 15.91
C SER A 38 2.17 4.56 16.57
N HIS A 39 1.30 5.31 15.90
CA HIS A 39 0.76 6.58 16.40
C HIS A 39 -0.75 6.69 16.13
N PRO A 40 -1.62 6.00 16.90
CA PRO A 40 -3.05 5.90 16.60
C PRO A 40 -3.81 7.24 16.52
N LYS A 41 -3.38 8.23 17.32
CA LYS A 41 -4.02 9.55 17.34
C LYS A 41 -3.53 10.48 16.23
N ASN A 42 -2.28 10.31 15.80
CA ASN A 42 -1.61 11.19 14.83
C ASN A 42 -0.71 10.35 13.90
N PRO A 43 -1.28 9.48 13.06
CA PRO A 43 -0.49 8.62 12.17
C PRO A 43 0.33 9.43 11.17
N ASN A 44 -0.10 10.66 10.85
CA ASN A 44 0.60 11.61 9.99
C ASN A 44 1.90 12.19 10.58
N TRP A 45 2.28 11.81 11.80
CA TRP A 45 3.59 12.14 12.37
C TRP A 45 4.65 11.08 12.10
N THR A 46 4.29 9.97 11.47
CA THR A 46 5.23 8.88 11.18
C THR A 46 5.81 8.99 9.78
N ASP A 47 7.05 8.54 9.62
CA ASP A 47 7.67 8.41 8.30
C ASP A 47 6.90 7.44 7.40
N ASP A 48 6.35 6.36 7.98
CA ASP A 48 5.54 5.38 7.23
C ASP A 48 4.34 6.04 6.55
N TYR A 49 3.64 6.96 7.24
CA TYR A 49 2.54 7.71 6.64
C TYR A 49 3.02 8.55 5.47
N HIS A 50 4.15 9.25 5.62
CA HIS A 50 4.69 10.09 4.55
C HIS A 50 5.19 9.29 3.36
N TRP A 51 5.77 8.11 3.59
CA TRP A 51 6.14 7.18 2.52
C TRP A 51 4.91 6.66 1.77
N ALA A 52 3.89 6.20 2.50
CA ALA A 52 2.64 5.76 1.92
C ALA A 52 1.99 6.85 1.05
N GLN A 53 1.93 8.08 1.58
CA GLN A 53 1.35 9.21 0.86
C GLN A 53 2.12 9.54 -0.43
N ARG A 54 3.46 9.55 -0.38
CA ARG A 54 4.28 9.82 -1.57
C ARG A 54 4.10 8.75 -2.63
N MET A 55 4.14 7.47 -2.26
CA MET A 55 3.92 6.37 -3.20
C MET A 55 2.54 6.48 -3.85
N PHE A 56 1.50 6.74 -3.04
CA PHE A 56 0.16 6.98 -3.56
C PHE A 56 0.15 8.14 -4.57
N GLN A 57 0.67 9.30 -4.22
CA GLN A 57 0.65 10.48 -5.09
C GLN A 57 1.44 10.32 -6.40
N ILE A 58 2.53 9.55 -6.39
CA ILE A 58 3.34 9.29 -7.58
C ILE A 58 2.59 8.41 -8.58
N HIS A 59 1.79 7.46 -8.10
CA HIS A 59 1.20 6.41 -8.93
C HIS A 59 -0.32 6.55 -9.15
N GLN A 60 -1.03 7.44 -8.42
CA GLN A 60 -2.50 7.49 -8.40
C GLN A 60 -3.15 7.75 -9.77
N ASP A 61 -2.45 8.41 -10.68
CA ASP A 61 -2.93 8.72 -12.03
C ASP A 61 -2.52 7.66 -13.08
N ASP A 62 -1.75 6.65 -12.67
CA ASP A 62 -1.28 5.56 -13.52
C ASP A 62 -2.06 4.28 -13.22
N SER A 63 -3.09 4.02 -14.03
CA SER A 63 -3.96 2.85 -13.88
C SER A 63 -3.29 1.52 -14.21
N GLU A 64 -2.10 1.51 -14.85
CA GLU A 64 -1.32 0.29 -15.05
C GLU A 64 -0.50 -0.06 -13.81
N MET A 65 -0.12 0.95 -13.02
CA MET A 65 0.67 0.79 -11.80
C MET A 65 -0.16 0.70 -10.52
N MET A 66 -1.36 1.29 -10.49
CA MET A 66 -2.21 1.30 -9.32
C MET A 66 -3.68 1.04 -9.65
N ASP A 67 -4.22 -0.04 -9.09
CA ASP A 67 -5.66 -0.32 -9.12
C ASP A 67 -6.36 0.39 -7.95
N MET A 68 -7.08 1.47 -8.27
CA MET A 68 -7.82 2.25 -7.28
C MET A 68 -8.98 1.49 -6.63
N ASN A 69 -9.60 0.51 -7.32
CA ASN A 69 -10.62 -0.31 -6.69
C ASN A 69 -10.00 -1.24 -5.66
N TYR A 70 -8.84 -1.81 -6.00
CA TYR A 70 -8.10 -2.66 -5.08
C TYR A 70 -7.63 -1.91 -3.84
N ILE A 71 -7.02 -0.72 -4.01
CA ILE A 71 -6.51 0.04 -2.86
C ILE A 71 -7.63 0.44 -1.90
N LEU A 72 -8.82 0.77 -2.41
CA LEU A 72 -9.98 1.11 -1.58
C LEU A 72 -10.51 -0.11 -0.80
N ASP A 73 -10.59 -1.28 -1.44
CA ASP A 73 -11.00 -2.52 -0.78
C ASP A 73 -9.98 -2.97 0.27
N ALA A 74 -8.69 -2.96 -0.08
CA ALA A 74 -7.59 -3.30 0.83
C ALA A 74 -7.52 -2.34 2.02
N ALA A 75 -7.67 -1.03 1.79
CA ALA A 75 -7.69 -0.03 2.86
C ALA A 75 -8.90 -0.20 3.79
N GLN A 76 -10.06 -0.60 3.26
CA GLN A 76 -11.24 -0.89 4.07
C GLN A 76 -11.03 -2.10 4.97
N LYS A 77 -10.46 -3.19 4.42
CA LYS A 77 -10.08 -4.39 5.19
C LYS A 77 -9.09 -4.07 6.31
N ALA A 78 -8.11 -3.21 6.01
CA ALA A 78 -7.09 -2.74 6.96
C ALA A 78 -7.57 -1.60 7.90
N GLN A 79 -8.81 -1.12 7.75
CA GLN A 79 -9.38 -0.01 8.53
C GLN A 79 -8.60 1.33 8.40
N VAL A 80 -7.93 1.54 7.27
CA VAL A 80 -7.17 2.76 6.93
C VAL A 80 -7.79 3.55 5.76
N ASP A 81 -8.97 3.15 5.29
CA ASP A 81 -9.69 3.75 4.16
C ASP A 81 -9.96 5.26 4.32
N HIS A 82 -10.20 5.72 5.55
CA HIS A 82 -10.39 7.13 5.86
C HIS A 82 -9.17 8.00 5.47
N ILE A 83 -7.96 7.43 5.49
CA ILE A 83 -6.73 8.13 5.09
C ILE A 83 -6.66 8.23 3.56
N ILE A 84 -6.89 7.13 2.84
CA ILE A 84 -6.90 7.11 1.38
C ILE A 84 -7.99 8.05 0.82
N LYS A 85 -9.20 7.99 1.37
CA LYS A 85 -10.30 8.89 1.01
C LYS A 85 -9.96 10.35 1.27
N LYS A 86 -9.21 10.66 2.33
CA LYS A 86 -8.73 12.02 2.59
C LYS A 86 -7.77 12.46 1.48
N TRP A 87 -6.88 11.60 1.00
CA TRP A 87 -5.96 11.94 -0.08
C TRP A 87 -6.69 12.17 -1.41
N LEU A 88 -7.71 11.38 -1.72
CA LEU A 88 -8.52 11.54 -2.95
C LEU A 88 -9.37 12.82 -2.98
N ASN A 89 -9.70 13.39 -1.83
CA ASN A 89 -10.53 14.59 -1.72
C ASN A 89 -9.70 15.89 -1.58
N ASN A 90 -8.37 15.83 -1.70
CA ASN A 90 -7.47 17.00 -1.73
C ASN A 90 -7.01 17.27 -3.16
#